data_AF-A0A535IGL2-F1
#
_entry.id   AF-A0A535IGL2-F1
#
_cell.length_a   1.000
_cell.length_b   1.000
_cell.length_c   1.000
_cell.angle_alpha   90.00
_cell.angle_beta   90.00
_cell.angle_gamma   90.00
#
_symmetry.space_group_name_H-M   'P 1'
#
loop_
_entity.id
_entity.type
_entity.pdbx_description
1 polymer ?
#
loop_
_entity_poly.entity_id
_entity_poly.type
_entity_poly.pdbx_seq_one_letter_code
_entity_poly.pdbx_strand_id
1 'polypeptide(L)'
;MAIGRGATAEESRVCLTTSRRGTAETEVRCRPRRGNSLLAGRLPRGLVKRRDVLRSALALAAAACEALPKATPSEEPPSTARPQLIVPTPLPSVAPTPLPTARARTAPPLVGVTAYDWFAQKAWRDQRAPWGTVDPLAVLGANGVEWLRAGVTTLSYPELENLPSPPPFSFSDGHWCSMEYTLHVLEAGARVGMALSLFFFLSDRAAGGSDQSTPRGWEGYSLDETADALEQHTKKVAAYYQSRGLTISRYEIGNEIDFGVAGFSISDRIPSTGIDVVHDVAWVRDNVWRKEAVLLKAAIRGVKAVNPTARILLHLAGIEWPWLERAFISTMVQLSVPFDEVGFSYAPWLDFHQDIPHPADYFEQSMKAAQDLGKQINITEISFPSSEPAGLPVVPVHGYPFTPVGQAEWVRDFLRRVATNRAITTVFYFYPDNFLVSGIGPAALFERDGTPKPALLELGR
;
A
#
# COMPACT_ATOMS: atom_id res chain seq x y z
N MET A 1 -35.98 -34.36 35.80
CA MET A 1 -36.34 -33.15 36.55
C MET A 1 -35.71 -31.96 35.84
N ALA A 2 -36.53 -31.08 35.27
CA ALA A 2 -36.12 -29.98 34.40
C ALA A 2 -36.10 -28.66 35.19
N ILE A 3 -35.18 -27.76 34.82
CA ILE A 3 -35.06 -26.41 35.37
C ILE A 3 -35.15 -25.43 34.20
N GLY A 4 -36.10 -24.50 34.27
CA GLY A 4 -36.24 -23.39 33.33
C GLY A 4 -36.32 -22.05 34.07
N ARG A 5 -35.64 -21.03 33.55
CA ARG A 5 -35.89 -19.61 33.84
C ARG A 5 -35.60 -18.81 32.57
N GLY A 6 -36.60 -18.09 32.08
CA GLY A 6 -36.47 -17.04 31.09
C GLY A 6 -36.97 -15.72 31.68
N ALA A 7 -36.19 -14.66 31.53
CA ALA A 7 -36.58 -13.27 31.70
C ALA A 7 -35.82 -12.45 30.65
N THR A 8 -36.52 -11.68 29.83
CA THR A 8 -35.94 -10.69 28.90
C THR A 8 -36.45 -9.31 29.30
N ALA A 9 -35.57 -8.30 29.24
CA ALA A 9 -35.85 -6.92 29.61
C ALA A 9 -36.11 -6.06 28.36
N GLU A 10 -37.15 -5.23 28.44
CA GLU A 10 -37.62 -4.26 27.43
C GLU A 10 -36.67 -3.07 27.23
N GLU A 11 -36.48 -2.64 25.98
CA GLU A 11 -35.87 -1.34 25.62
C GLU A 11 -36.95 -0.25 25.46
N SER A 12 -36.82 0.85 26.22
CA SER A 12 -37.80 1.94 26.26
C SER A 12 -37.75 2.85 25.01
N ARG A 13 -38.88 2.99 24.29
CA ARG A 13 -39.08 3.91 23.16
C ARG A 13 -39.95 5.11 23.56
N VAL A 14 -39.74 6.28 22.94
CA VAL A 14 -40.64 7.44 23.08
C VAL A 14 -41.46 7.57 21.80
N CYS A 15 -42.78 7.65 21.92
CA CYS A 15 -43.72 7.75 20.81
C CYS A 15 -44.51 9.07 20.90
N LEU A 16 -44.70 9.73 19.76
CA LEU A 16 -45.54 10.92 19.64
C LEU A 16 -46.74 10.59 18.75
N THR A 17 -47.92 10.99 19.21
CA THR A 17 -49.20 10.93 18.49
C THR A 17 -49.55 12.30 17.97
N THR A 18 -49.85 12.41 16.69
CA THR A 18 -50.38 13.65 16.09
C THR A 18 -51.71 13.36 15.42
N SER A 19 -52.77 14.10 15.80
CA SER A 19 -54.04 14.09 15.08
C SER A 19 -54.13 15.28 14.14
N ARG A 20 -54.57 15.05 12.90
CA ARG A 20 -55.00 16.13 12.01
C ARG A 20 -56.47 16.43 12.32
N ARG A 21 -56.81 17.71 12.56
CA ARG A 21 -58.20 18.11 12.78
C ARG A 21 -59.02 17.85 11.50
N GLY A 22 -60.09 17.05 11.62
CA GLY A 22 -61.10 16.85 10.57
C GLY A 22 -61.21 15.43 10.01
N THR A 23 -60.36 14.47 10.41
CA THR A 23 -60.45 13.06 9.98
C THR A 23 -60.17 12.11 11.14
N ALA A 24 -60.87 10.98 11.22
CA ALA A 24 -60.78 9.99 12.31
C ALA A 24 -59.62 8.99 12.13
N GLU A 25 -58.43 9.45 11.74
CA GLU A 25 -57.23 8.60 11.65
C GLU A 25 -56.10 9.20 12.51
N THR A 26 -55.42 8.34 13.27
CA THR A 26 -54.33 8.71 14.19
C THR A 26 -53.05 7.99 13.77
N GLU A 27 -51.96 8.71 13.53
CA GLU A 27 -50.64 8.13 13.19
C GLU A 27 -49.72 8.17 14.42
N VAL A 28 -49.03 7.06 14.72
CA VAL A 28 -48.08 6.93 15.84
C VAL A 28 -46.69 6.69 15.28
N ARG A 29 -45.72 7.56 15.60
CA ARG A 29 -44.31 7.34 15.27
C ARG A 29 -43.46 7.28 16.53
N CYS A 30 -42.62 6.24 16.63
CA CYS A 30 -41.69 6.02 17.74
C CYS A 30 -40.24 6.11 17.25
N ARG A 31 -39.35 6.71 18.06
CA ARG A 31 -37.89 6.71 17.80
C ARG A 31 -37.10 6.33 19.07
N PRO A 32 -35.92 5.69 18.91
CA PRO A 32 -35.03 5.37 20.02
C PRO A 32 -34.31 6.63 20.55
N ARG A 33 -34.08 6.69 21.86
CA ARG A 33 -33.51 7.84 22.59
C ARG A 33 -31.99 7.88 22.41
N ARG A 34 -31.41 8.93 21.79
CA ARG A 34 -29.96 9.17 21.80
C ARG A 34 -29.60 9.96 23.06
N GLY A 35 -28.75 9.39 23.92
CA GLY A 35 -28.21 10.06 25.10
C GLY A 35 -26.75 10.45 24.90
N ASN A 36 -26.44 11.74 25.09
CA ASN A 36 -25.10 12.24 25.39
C ASN A 36 -24.84 12.02 26.89
N SER A 37 -23.63 11.61 27.26
CA SER A 37 -23.13 11.74 28.64
C SER A 37 -21.60 11.70 28.69
N LEU A 38 -21.03 12.80 29.19
CA LEU A 38 -19.71 12.92 29.81
C LEU A 38 -19.86 12.60 31.31
N LEU A 39 -19.08 11.66 31.85
CA LEU A 39 -18.26 11.80 33.08
C LEU A 39 -17.84 10.45 33.67
N ALA A 40 -16.68 10.51 34.35
CA ALA A 40 -15.82 9.45 34.80
C ALA A 40 -16.37 8.57 35.95
N GLY A 41 -15.91 7.32 35.98
CA GLY A 41 -15.97 6.42 37.13
C GLY A 41 -15.07 5.20 36.90
N ARG A 42 -14.05 5.01 37.73
CA ARG A 42 -13.09 3.89 37.69
C ARG A 42 -13.72 2.58 38.25
N LEU A 43 -13.25 1.46 37.67
CA LEU A 43 -13.16 0.04 38.15
C LEU A 43 -13.98 -0.97 37.32
N PRO A 44 -13.59 -2.27 37.21
CA PRO A 44 -12.30 -2.93 37.46
C PRO A 44 -11.72 -3.62 36.20
N ARG A 45 -10.47 -4.11 36.31
CA ARG A 45 -9.75 -4.89 35.28
C ARG A 45 -10.48 -6.18 34.92
N GLY A 46 -10.51 -6.48 33.61
CA GLY A 46 -10.81 -7.80 33.07
C GLY A 46 -12.18 -7.91 32.43
N LEU A 47 -12.28 -7.55 31.14
CA LEU A 47 -13.22 -8.10 30.14
C LEU A 47 -12.98 -7.36 28.82
N VAL A 48 -12.15 -7.94 27.96
CA VAL A 48 -11.94 -7.52 26.57
C VAL A 48 -13.28 -7.64 25.84
N LYS A 49 -13.87 -6.51 25.43
CA LYS A 49 -15.06 -6.52 24.58
C LYS A 49 -14.64 -6.85 23.14
N ARG A 50 -14.94 -8.08 22.74
CA ARG A 50 -14.75 -8.70 21.41
C ARG A 50 -15.53 -8.05 20.24
N ARG A 51 -15.59 -6.72 20.15
CA ARG A 51 -16.32 -6.02 19.06
C ARG A 51 -15.49 -5.03 18.24
N ASP A 52 -14.22 -4.80 18.58
CA ASP A 52 -13.41 -3.74 17.93
C ASP A 52 -12.23 -4.25 17.08
N VAL A 53 -12.10 -5.57 16.86
CA VAL A 53 -11.05 -6.15 15.98
C VAL A 53 -11.35 -5.93 14.48
N LEU A 54 -12.51 -5.38 14.13
CA LEU A 54 -13.05 -5.39 12.76
C LEU A 54 -12.77 -4.13 11.91
N ARG A 55 -11.89 -3.21 12.32
CA ARG A 55 -11.59 -1.97 11.56
C ARG A 55 -10.12 -1.69 11.27
N SER A 56 -9.20 -2.56 11.68
CA SER A 56 -7.77 -2.28 11.57
C SER A 56 -7.10 -3.29 10.65
N ALA A 57 -7.03 -2.98 9.36
CA ALA A 57 -6.08 -3.64 8.47
C ALA A 57 -5.50 -2.59 7.52
N LEU A 58 -5.13 -1.42 8.06
CA LEU A 58 -4.84 -0.25 7.24
C LEU A 58 -3.35 -0.19 6.94
N ALA A 59 -3.04 -0.20 5.67
CA ALA A 59 -1.70 0.12 5.21
C ALA A 59 -1.65 1.50 4.56
N LEU A 60 -0.43 1.96 4.32
CA LEU A 60 -0.12 3.27 3.77
C LEU A 60 -0.85 3.57 2.45
N ALA A 61 -1.13 2.54 1.63
CA ALA A 61 -1.83 2.70 0.36
C ALA A 61 -3.28 3.20 0.51
N ALA A 62 -4.03 2.72 1.51
CA ALA A 62 -5.42 3.14 1.74
C ALA A 62 -5.49 4.58 2.29
N ALA A 63 -4.57 4.96 3.18
CA ALA A 63 -4.48 6.32 3.73
C ALA A 63 -4.09 7.38 2.69
N ALA A 64 -3.42 6.99 1.61
CA ALA A 64 -3.03 7.87 0.51
C ALA A 64 -4.21 8.28 -0.40
N CYS A 65 -5.14 7.36 -0.65
CA CYS A 65 -6.23 7.58 -1.61
C CYS A 65 -7.36 8.49 -1.08
N GLU A 66 -7.53 8.62 0.24
CA GLU A 66 -8.67 9.35 0.81
C GLU A 66 -8.50 10.88 0.89
N ALA A 67 -7.34 11.44 0.53
CA ALA A 67 -6.98 12.81 0.92
C ALA A 67 -6.56 13.75 -0.24
N LEU A 68 -7.38 13.89 -1.28
CA LEU A 68 -7.31 15.04 -2.20
C LEU A 68 -8.30 16.14 -1.79
N PRO A 69 -7.87 17.27 -1.20
CA PRO A 69 -8.78 18.36 -0.83
C PRO A 69 -8.98 19.35 -1.99
N LYS A 70 -10.22 19.84 -2.13
CA LYS A 70 -10.60 20.98 -2.98
C LYS A 70 -9.92 22.27 -2.53
N ALA A 71 -9.55 23.11 -3.50
CA ALA A 71 -8.76 24.32 -3.33
C ALA A 71 -9.51 25.49 -2.65
N THR A 72 -8.82 26.19 -1.74
CA THR A 72 -9.06 27.60 -1.40
C THR A 72 -7.72 28.29 -1.09
N PRO A 73 -7.53 29.58 -1.47
CA PRO A 73 -6.23 30.25 -1.40
C PRO A 73 -6.02 31.00 -0.07
N SER A 74 -4.78 31.03 0.44
CA SER A 74 -4.35 32.02 1.44
C SER A 74 -2.84 32.27 1.39
N GLU A 75 -2.46 33.51 1.72
CA GLU A 75 -1.20 34.22 1.44
C GLU A 75 0.03 33.78 2.26
N GLU A 76 1.22 34.01 1.68
CA GLU A 76 2.57 33.72 2.20
C GLU A 76 3.23 34.90 2.97
N PRO A 77 4.16 34.63 3.90
CA PRO A 77 5.20 35.55 4.33
C PRO A 77 6.63 35.07 3.95
N PRO A 78 7.67 35.92 4.09
CA PRO A 78 8.83 35.90 3.19
C PRO A 78 10.04 35.07 3.64
N SER A 79 10.80 34.72 2.60
CA SER A 79 12.04 33.94 2.47
C SER A 79 13.26 34.44 3.28
N THR A 80 14.07 33.49 3.77
CA THR A 80 15.52 33.69 3.94
C THR A 80 16.35 32.44 3.57
N ALA A 81 17.45 32.70 2.83
CA ALA A 81 18.65 31.89 2.55
C ALA A 81 18.50 30.51 1.86
N ARG A 82 18.83 30.47 0.55
CA ARG A 82 18.96 29.27 -0.29
C ARG A 82 20.34 28.59 -0.14
N PRO A 83 20.44 27.27 0.05
CA PRO A 83 21.66 26.51 -0.23
C PRO A 83 21.82 26.29 -1.75
N GLN A 84 23.07 26.27 -2.24
CA GLN A 84 23.38 26.08 -3.65
C GLN A 84 23.29 24.60 -4.06
N LEU A 85 22.48 24.31 -5.09
CA LEU A 85 22.44 23.02 -5.79
C LEU A 85 23.77 22.77 -6.52
N ILE A 86 24.31 21.56 -6.38
CA ILE A 86 25.30 21.02 -7.31
C ILE A 86 24.53 20.45 -8.51
N VAL A 87 24.72 21.06 -9.68
CA VAL A 87 24.16 20.58 -10.95
C VAL A 87 25.11 19.53 -11.54
N PRO A 88 24.71 18.25 -11.73
CA PRO A 88 25.55 17.27 -12.39
C PRO A 88 25.50 17.40 -13.92
N THR A 89 26.66 17.28 -14.54
CA THR A 89 26.86 17.18 -16.00
C THR A 89 26.29 15.86 -16.55
N PRO A 90 25.83 15.77 -17.82
CA PRO A 90 25.20 14.57 -18.35
C PRO A 90 26.16 13.37 -18.38
N LEU A 91 25.73 12.22 -17.88
CA LEU A 91 26.45 10.95 -18.01
C LEU A 91 26.22 10.32 -19.40
N PRO A 92 27.23 9.63 -19.97
CA PRO A 92 27.08 8.93 -21.24
C PRO A 92 26.21 7.68 -21.10
N SER A 93 25.49 7.35 -22.17
CA SER A 93 24.63 6.16 -22.30
C SER A 93 25.40 4.87 -22.05
N VAL A 94 24.91 4.06 -21.11
CA VAL A 94 25.40 2.69 -20.84
C VAL A 94 24.32 1.69 -21.27
N ALA A 95 24.70 0.71 -22.10
CA ALA A 95 23.84 -0.37 -22.53
C ALA A 95 23.43 -1.28 -21.35
N PRO A 96 22.25 -1.93 -21.38
CA PRO A 96 21.76 -2.73 -20.27
C PRO A 96 22.67 -3.93 -20.00
N THR A 97 23.16 -4.02 -18.76
CA THR A 97 23.97 -5.13 -18.26
C THR A 97 23.09 -6.38 -18.07
N PRO A 98 23.50 -7.57 -18.55
CA PRO A 98 22.78 -8.81 -18.28
C PRO A 98 22.80 -9.13 -16.77
N LEU A 99 21.66 -9.52 -16.22
CA LEU A 99 21.53 -9.91 -14.81
C LEU A 99 22.32 -11.20 -14.50
N PRO A 100 23.14 -11.25 -13.43
CA PRO A 100 23.91 -12.43 -13.09
C PRO A 100 23.04 -13.54 -12.48
N THR A 101 23.24 -14.77 -12.97
CA THR A 101 22.74 -16.00 -12.35
C THR A 101 23.30 -16.19 -10.93
N ALA A 102 22.49 -16.73 -10.03
CA ALA A 102 22.72 -16.92 -8.60
C ALA A 102 24.16 -17.35 -8.22
N ARG A 103 25.01 -16.35 -7.97
CA ARG A 103 26.21 -16.43 -7.12
C ARG A 103 25.96 -15.56 -5.89
N ALA A 104 26.46 -16.00 -4.74
CA ALA A 104 26.28 -15.34 -3.45
C ALA A 104 26.67 -13.85 -3.52
N ARG A 105 25.73 -12.94 -3.23
CA ARG A 105 25.95 -11.49 -3.17
C ARG A 105 26.80 -11.12 -1.94
N THR A 106 27.82 -10.30 -2.16
CA THR A 106 28.56 -9.51 -1.15
C THR A 106 28.09 -8.04 -1.10
N ALA A 107 27.16 -7.65 -1.98
CA ALA A 107 26.69 -6.28 -2.12
C ALA A 107 25.44 -6.00 -1.25
N PRO A 108 25.30 -4.77 -0.69
CA PRO A 108 24.11 -4.34 0.06
C PRO A 108 22.82 -4.49 -0.76
N PRO A 109 21.63 -4.49 -0.13
CA PRO A 109 20.36 -4.50 -0.84
C PRO A 109 20.29 -3.36 -1.86
N LEU A 110 19.61 -3.61 -2.98
CA LEU A 110 19.36 -2.58 -3.97
C LEU A 110 18.31 -1.61 -3.40
N VAL A 111 18.42 -0.32 -3.71
CA VAL A 111 17.48 0.69 -3.22
C VAL A 111 16.58 1.15 -4.36
N GLY A 112 15.29 1.17 -4.09
CA GLY A 112 14.25 1.63 -4.99
C GLY A 112 13.28 2.58 -4.32
N VAL A 113 12.34 3.08 -5.12
CA VAL A 113 11.25 3.94 -4.65
C VAL A 113 9.93 3.54 -5.28
N THR A 114 8.83 3.80 -4.58
CA THR A 114 7.49 3.86 -5.17
C THR A 114 7.11 5.33 -5.32
N ALA A 115 7.20 5.89 -6.52
CA ALA A 115 7.03 7.32 -6.76
C ALA A 115 6.23 7.60 -8.04
N TYR A 116 5.06 8.22 -7.91
CA TYR A 116 4.19 8.45 -9.05
C TYR A 116 3.19 9.60 -8.92
N ASP A 117 2.98 10.19 -7.74
CA ASP A 117 2.06 11.32 -7.56
C ASP A 117 2.55 12.59 -8.27
N TRP A 118 3.86 12.70 -8.46
CA TRP A 118 4.49 13.77 -9.23
C TRP A 118 3.92 13.90 -10.65
N PHE A 119 3.49 12.81 -11.28
CA PHE A 119 3.02 12.83 -12.66
C PHE A 119 1.69 13.59 -12.80
N ALA A 120 0.67 13.25 -12.00
CA ALA A 120 -0.60 13.98 -11.99
C ALA A 120 -0.38 15.46 -11.68
N GLN A 121 0.39 15.73 -10.62
CA GLN A 121 0.67 17.08 -10.16
C GLN A 121 1.39 17.91 -11.23
N LYS A 122 2.32 17.31 -11.99
CA LYS A 122 2.99 17.95 -13.13
C LYS A 122 2.04 18.16 -14.31
N ALA A 123 1.35 17.10 -14.76
CA ALA A 123 0.53 17.13 -15.97
C ALA A 123 -0.64 18.12 -15.86
N TRP A 124 -1.28 18.20 -14.68
CA TRP A 124 -2.36 19.14 -14.39
C TRP A 124 -1.91 20.46 -13.77
N ARG A 125 -0.59 20.72 -13.70
CA ARG A 125 0.00 21.99 -13.22
C ARG A 125 -0.46 22.39 -11.82
N ASP A 126 -0.50 21.43 -10.90
CA ASP A 126 -0.81 21.68 -9.49
C ASP A 126 0.21 22.66 -8.89
N GLN A 127 -0.24 23.88 -8.57
CA GLN A 127 0.63 24.95 -8.07
C GLN A 127 1.19 24.67 -6.67
N ARG A 128 0.67 23.64 -5.98
CA ARG A 128 1.16 23.23 -4.65
C ARG A 128 2.43 22.38 -4.74
N ALA A 129 2.83 21.97 -5.94
CA ALA A 129 3.98 21.10 -6.15
C ALA A 129 4.91 21.61 -7.28
N PRO A 130 6.22 21.43 -7.15
CA PRO A 130 7.22 22.04 -8.03
C PRO A 130 7.59 21.17 -9.24
N TRP A 131 6.83 20.10 -9.52
CA TRP A 131 7.20 19.08 -10.51
C TRP A 131 7.21 19.54 -11.98
N GLY A 132 6.69 20.74 -12.24
CA GLY A 132 6.92 21.43 -13.51
C GLY A 132 8.38 21.88 -13.71
N THR A 133 9.14 22.02 -12.63
CA THR A 133 10.53 22.51 -12.61
C THR A 133 11.52 21.52 -12.01
N VAL A 134 11.05 20.57 -11.19
CA VAL A 134 11.85 19.51 -10.58
C VAL A 134 11.41 18.15 -11.14
N ASP A 135 12.35 17.36 -11.65
CA ASP A 135 12.09 15.95 -11.98
C ASP A 135 12.52 15.08 -10.79
N PRO A 136 11.57 14.57 -9.98
CA PRO A 136 11.91 13.84 -8.76
C PRO A 136 12.64 12.54 -9.06
N LEU A 137 12.36 11.85 -10.17
CA LEU A 137 13.05 10.61 -10.51
C LEU A 137 14.49 10.87 -10.93
N ALA A 138 14.77 11.98 -11.63
CA ALA A 138 16.14 12.38 -11.93
C ALA A 138 16.92 12.71 -10.65
N VAL A 139 16.31 13.41 -9.69
CA VAL A 139 16.93 13.70 -8.39
C VAL A 139 17.19 12.41 -7.61
N LEU A 140 16.21 11.50 -7.53
CA LEU A 140 16.36 10.22 -6.83
C LEU A 140 17.45 9.35 -7.47
N GLY A 141 17.47 9.26 -8.81
CA GLY A 141 18.49 8.51 -9.55
C GLY A 141 19.89 9.07 -9.35
N ALA A 142 20.05 10.41 -9.33
CA ALA A 142 21.32 11.06 -9.04
C ALA A 142 21.82 10.80 -7.60
N ASN A 143 20.93 10.37 -6.70
CA ASN A 143 21.22 10.03 -5.30
C ASN A 143 21.14 8.52 -5.04
N GLY A 144 21.42 7.68 -6.04
CA GLY A 144 21.66 6.25 -5.85
C GLY A 144 20.42 5.36 -5.80
N VAL A 145 19.24 5.89 -6.10
CA VAL A 145 18.04 5.07 -6.31
C VAL A 145 18.14 4.34 -7.66
N GLU A 146 18.16 3.02 -7.62
CA GLU A 146 18.40 2.15 -8.78
C GLU A 146 17.10 1.56 -9.35
N TRP A 147 16.01 1.56 -8.57
CA TRP A 147 14.74 0.92 -8.94
C TRP A 147 13.53 1.85 -8.80
N LEU A 148 12.62 1.74 -9.76
CA LEU A 148 11.28 2.30 -9.68
C LEU A 148 10.25 1.17 -9.56
N ARG A 149 9.47 1.20 -8.49
CA ARG A 149 8.27 0.40 -8.27
C ARG A 149 7.04 1.24 -8.58
N ALA A 150 6.13 0.72 -9.40
CA ALA A 150 4.91 1.43 -9.76
C ALA A 150 3.68 0.50 -9.70
N GLY A 151 2.56 1.05 -9.25
CA GLY A 151 1.30 0.31 -9.10
C GLY A 151 0.43 0.43 -10.34
N VAL A 152 -0.41 -0.56 -10.59
CA VAL A 152 -1.44 -0.50 -11.65
C VAL A 152 -2.78 -1.07 -11.16
N THR A 153 -3.85 -0.31 -11.37
CA THR A 153 -5.23 -0.73 -11.13
C THR A 153 -5.78 -1.51 -12.31
N THR A 154 -7.00 -2.02 -12.20
CA THR A 154 -7.70 -2.67 -13.33
C THR A 154 -8.22 -1.69 -14.37
N LEU A 155 -8.11 -0.38 -14.13
CA LEU A 155 -8.64 0.68 -14.99
C LEU A 155 -7.69 1.03 -16.16
N SER A 156 -8.30 1.45 -17.25
CA SER A 156 -7.63 1.92 -18.47
C SER A 156 -8.35 3.15 -19.02
N TYR A 157 -7.58 4.18 -19.31
CA TYR A 157 -7.98 5.47 -19.88
C TYR A 157 -7.07 5.79 -21.06
N PRO A 158 -7.36 5.24 -22.27
CA PRO A 158 -6.52 5.40 -23.45
C PRO A 158 -6.20 6.86 -23.82
N GLU A 159 -7.06 7.81 -23.44
CA GLU A 159 -6.83 9.25 -23.58
C GLU A 159 -5.59 9.77 -22.84
N LEU A 160 -5.10 9.05 -21.83
CA LEU A 160 -3.88 9.39 -21.09
C LEU A 160 -2.61 8.96 -21.83
N GLU A 161 -2.68 8.04 -22.80
CA GLU A 161 -1.47 7.53 -23.47
C GLU A 161 -0.70 8.65 -24.19
N ASN A 162 -1.43 9.49 -24.94
CA ASN A 162 -0.87 10.63 -25.65
C ASN A 162 -1.34 11.95 -25.02
N LEU A 163 -1.07 12.12 -23.72
CA LEU A 163 -1.60 13.22 -22.92
C LEU A 163 -1.05 14.59 -23.36
N PRO A 164 -1.90 15.53 -23.82
CA PRO A 164 -1.50 16.92 -24.06
C PRO A 164 -1.13 17.62 -22.74
N SER A 165 -0.25 18.63 -22.80
CA SER A 165 0.09 19.44 -21.62
C SER A 165 -0.34 20.91 -21.81
N PRO A 166 -1.35 21.42 -21.08
CA PRO A 166 -2.17 20.71 -20.09
C PRO A 166 -3.23 19.81 -20.77
N PRO A 167 -3.76 18.80 -20.04
CA PRO A 167 -4.85 17.97 -20.53
C PRO A 167 -6.14 18.78 -20.77
N PRO A 168 -6.96 18.43 -21.78
CA PRO A 168 -8.24 19.11 -22.03
C PRO A 168 -9.38 18.68 -21.09
N PHE A 169 -9.07 17.93 -20.02
CA PHE A 169 -10.02 17.42 -19.03
C PHE A 169 -9.42 17.48 -17.62
N SER A 170 -10.29 17.52 -16.61
CA SER A 170 -9.88 17.48 -15.21
C SER A 170 -9.36 16.09 -14.82
N PHE A 171 -8.47 16.06 -13.84
CA PHE A 171 -8.07 14.82 -13.21
C PHE A 171 -9.27 14.14 -12.53
N SER A 172 -9.35 12.82 -12.62
CA SER A 172 -10.32 11.99 -11.91
C SER A 172 -9.56 10.93 -11.12
N ASP A 173 -10.09 10.50 -9.98
CA ASP A 173 -9.41 9.55 -9.10
C ASP A 173 -9.07 8.23 -9.82
N GLY A 174 -9.92 7.80 -10.76
CA GLY A 174 -9.68 6.61 -11.58
C GLY A 174 -8.47 6.72 -12.52
N HIS A 175 -8.01 7.93 -12.85
CA HIS A 175 -6.77 8.09 -13.63
C HIS A 175 -5.56 7.62 -12.85
N TRP A 176 -5.54 7.82 -11.52
CA TRP A 176 -4.41 7.48 -10.67
C TRP A 176 -4.10 5.98 -10.76
N CYS A 177 -2.84 5.65 -11.05
CA CYS A 177 -2.38 4.27 -11.26
C CYS A 177 -3.19 3.46 -12.30
N SER A 178 -3.94 4.10 -13.20
CA SER A 178 -4.47 3.40 -14.37
C SER A 178 -3.34 2.93 -15.30
N MET A 179 -3.63 1.99 -16.20
CA MET A 179 -2.62 1.41 -17.09
C MET A 179 -1.81 2.46 -17.87
N GLU A 180 -2.47 3.50 -18.38
CA GLU A 180 -1.83 4.57 -19.14
C GLU A 180 -1.13 5.59 -18.23
N TYR A 181 -1.63 5.83 -17.02
CA TYR A 181 -0.93 6.65 -16.02
C TYR A 181 0.40 6.03 -15.63
N THR A 182 0.37 4.73 -15.32
CA THR A 182 1.54 3.97 -14.90
C THR A 182 2.56 3.81 -16.03
N LEU A 183 2.13 3.86 -17.29
CA LEU A 183 3.06 3.97 -18.43
C LEU A 183 3.99 5.19 -18.30
N HIS A 184 3.43 6.38 -18.08
CA HIS A 184 4.23 7.62 -17.95
C HIS A 184 5.23 7.55 -16.80
N VAL A 185 4.81 6.94 -15.69
CA VAL A 185 5.66 6.70 -14.51
C VAL A 185 6.83 5.78 -14.87
N LEU A 186 6.55 4.63 -15.48
CA LEU A 186 7.56 3.64 -15.85
C LEU A 186 8.52 4.17 -16.93
N GLU A 187 8.01 4.89 -17.93
CA GLU A 187 8.83 5.54 -18.96
C GLU A 187 9.77 6.59 -18.34
N ALA A 188 9.30 7.34 -17.34
CA ALA A 188 10.13 8.30 -16.63
C ALA A 188 11.25 7.62 -15.83
N GLY A 189 10.96 6.49 -15.15
CA GLY A 189 11.98 5.67 -14.51
C GLY A 189 13.00 5.10 -15.48
N ALA A 190 12.53 4.52 -16.59
CA ALA A 190 13.40 3.97 -17.63
C ALA A 190 14.31 5.04 -18.25
N ARG A 191 13.79 6.25 -18.48
CA ARG A 191 14.55 7.39 -19.04
C ARG A 191 15.74 7.79 -18.16
N VAL A 192 15.62 7.67 -16.84
CA VAL A 192 16.71 7.96 -15.90
C VAL A 192 17.53 6.72 -15.53
N GLY A 193 17.31 5.59 -16.22
CA GLY A 193 18.11 4.37 -16.07
C GLY A 193 17.72 3.48 -14.90
N MET A 194 16.57 3.69 -14.27
CA MET A 194 16.09 2.82 -13.18
C MET A 194 15.59 1.48 -13.72
N ALA A 195 15.85 0.41 -12.97
CA ALA A 195 15.20 -0.88 -13.17
C ALA A 195 13.73 -0.81 -12.74
N LEU A 196 12.85 -1.53 -13.44
CA LEU A 196 11.40 -1.43 -13.26
C LEU A 196 10.81 -2.64 -12.52
N SER A 197 10.00 -2.35 -11.51
CA SER A 197 9.09 -3.28 -10.82
C SER A 197 7.66 -2.80 -10.98
N LEU A 198 6.74 -3.69 -11.34
CA LEU A 198 5.31 -3.39 -11.45
C LEU A 198 4.54 -4.21 -10.42
N PHE A 199 3.69 -3.58 -9.62
CA PHE A 199 2.75 -4.30 -8.77
C PHE A 199 1.32 -4.09 -9.24
N PHE A 200 0.56 -5.16 -9.30
CA PHE A 200 -0.86 -5.10 -9.62
C PHE A 200 -1.67 -4.92 -8.34
N PHE A 201 -2.56 -3.93 -8.29
CA PHE A 201 -3.52 -3.83 -7.19
C PHE A 201 -4.60 -4.92 -7.25
N LEU A 202 -4.89 -5.44 -8.45
CA LEU A 202 -6.00 -6.39 -8.69
C LEU A 202 -7.38 -5.84 -8.28
N SER A 203 -7.48 -4.49 -8.25
CA SER A 203 -8.67 -3.72 -7.93
C SER A 203 -8.75 -2.47 -8.82
N ASP A 204 -9.93 -1.86 -8.94
CA ASP A 204 -10.14 -0.59 -9.67
C ASP A 204 -9.55 0.62 -8.92
N ARG A 205 -9.11 0.42 -7.67
CA ARG A 205 -8.51 1.43 -6.79
C ARG A 205 -7.27 0.85 -6.11
N ALA A 206 -6.58 1.64 -5.28
CA ALA A 206 -5.54 1.11 -4.43
C ALA A 206 -6.10 -0.02 -3.54
N ALA A 207 -5.43 -1.16 -3.57
CA ALA A 207 -5.68 -2.29 -2.68
C ALA A 207 -4.56 -2.39 -1.64
N GLY A 208 -4.91 -2.83 -0.44
CA GLY A 208 -3.98 -3.04 0.67
C GLY A 208 -4.58 -3.98 1.72
N GLY A 209 -3.98 -4.09 2.90
CA GLY A 209 -4.42 -5.04 3.94
C GLY A 209 -5.92 -4.99 4.31
N SER A 210 -6.59 -3.84 4.11
CA SER A 210 -7.99 -3.57 4.54
C SER A 210 -8.98 -3.52 3.40
N ASP A 211 -8.51 -3.33 2.18
CA ASP A 211 -9.37 -3.15 1.02
C ASP A 211 -8.79 -3.97 -0.13
N GLN A 212 -9.52 -5.02 -0.49
CA GLN A 212 -9.22 -5.90 -1.62
C GLN A 212 -10.47 -5.98 -2.50
N SER A 213 -11.16 -4.85 -2.67
CA SER A 213 -12.45 -4.75 -3.36
C SER A 213 -12.45 -5.42 -4.73
N THR A 214 -13.55 -6.14 -5.01
CA THR A 214 -13.86 -6.65 -6.36
C THR A 214 -13.82 -5.50 -7.40
N PRO A 215 -13.07 -5.63 -8.51
CA PRO A 215 -13.23 -4.73 -9.65
C PRO A 215 -14.68 -4.69 -10.12
N ARG A 216 -15.20 -3.51 -10.45
CA ARG A 216 -16.62 -3.32 -10.79
C ARG A 216 -17.08 -4.21 -11.95
N GLY A 217 -16.19 -4.44 -12.93
CA GLY A 217 -16.48 -5.28 -14.09
C GLY A 217 -16.61 -6.79 -13.77
N TRP A 218 -16.19 -7.22 -12.57
CA TRP A 218 -16.15 -8.61 -12.14
C TRP A 218 -17.16 -8.88 -11.01
N GLU A 219 -18.04 -7.93 -10.72
CA GLU A 219 -19.15 -8.12 -9.78
C GLU A 219 -19.99 -9.34 -10.20
N GLY A 220 -20.15 -10.30 -9.28
CA GLY A 220 -20.90 -11.53 -9.53
C GLY A 220 -20.11 -12.66 -10.21
N TYR A 221 -18.87 -12.43 -10.65
CA TYR A 221 -18.03 -13.51 -11.20
C TYR A 221 -17.79 -14.60 -10.14
N SER A 222 -17.83 -15.85 -10.56
CA SER A 222 -17.34 -16.99 -9.79
C SER A 222 -15.83 -16.93 -9.59
N LEU A 223 -15.28 -17.84 -8.78
CA LEU A 223 -13.83 -17.92 -8.57
C LEU A 223 -13.08 -18.17 -9.88
N ASP A 224 -13.60 -19.07 -10.72
CA ASP A 224 -12.98 -19.44 -11.99
C ASP A 224 -13.08 -18.30 -13.02
N GLU A 225 -14.24 -17.65 -13.12
CA GLU A 225 -14.41 -16.47 -13.98
C GLU A 225 -13.49 -15.31 -13.56
N THR A 226 -13.30 -15.12 -12.24
CA THR A 226 -12.36 -14.11 -11.72
C THR A 226 -10.91 -14.50 -11.99
N ALA A 227 -10.57 -15.78 -11.89
CA ALA A 227 -9.24 -16.28 -12.27
C ALA A 227 -8.95 -16.04 -13.75
N ASP A 228 -9.90 -16.35 -14.64
CA ASP A 228 -9.76 -16.11 -16.07
C ASP A 228 -9.62 -14.61 -16.37
N ALA A 229 -10.43 -13.76 -15.72
CA ALA A 229 -10.33 -12.31 -15.87
C ALA A 229 -8.97 -11.76 -15.42
N LEU A 230 -8.44 -12.27 -14.31
CA LEU A 230 -7.10 -11.92 -13.82
C LEU A 230 -6.00 -12.33 -14.78
N GLU A 231 -6.06 -13.56 -15.32
CA GLU A 231 -5.08 -14.03 -16.31
C GLU A 231 -5.09 -13.15 -17.56
N GLN A 232 -6.27 -12.79 -18.08
CA GLN A 232 -6.37 -11.89 -19.23
C GLN A 232 -5.90 -10.47 -18.90
N HIS A 233 -6.25 -9.95 -17.72
CA HIS A 233 -5.87 -8.61 -17.30
C HIS A 233 -4.35 -8.48 -17.16
N THR A 234 -3.69 -9.36 -16.42
CA THR A 234 -2.23 -9.27 -16.22
C THR A 234 -1.46 -9.53 -17.52
N LYS A 235 -1.96 -10.42 -18.39
CA LYS A 235 -1.43 -10.61 -19.75
C LYS A 235 -1.54 -9.33 -20.57
N LYS A 236 -2.71 -8.69 -20.58
CA LYS A 236 -2.95 -7.43 -21.31
C LYS A 236 -1.99 -6.35 -20.84
N VAL A 237 -1.89 -6.11 -19.53
CA VAL A 237 -1.03 -5.06 -18.96
C VAL A 237 0.45 -5.34 -19.23
N ALA A 238 0.91 -6.58 -19.03
CA ALA A 238 2.31 -6.93 -19.33
C ALA A 238 2.64 -6.74 -20.82
N ALA A 239 1.74 -7.15 -21.73
CA ALA A 239 1.90 -6.95 -23.17
C ALA A 239 1.87 -5.47 -23.54
N TYR A 240 0.99 -4.70 -22.91
CA TYR A 240 0.85 -3.26 -23.13
C TYR A 240 2.17 -2.53 -22.87
N TYR A 241 2.80 -2.75 -21.72
CA TYR A 241 4.10 -2.12 -21.41
C TYR A 241 5.25 -2.69 -22.25
N GLN A 242 5.31 -4.01 -22.48
CA GLN A 242 6.36 -4.61 -23.32
C GLN A 242 6.32 -4.07 -24.76
N SER A 243 5.13 -3.91 -25.35
CA SER A 243 4.97 -3.36 -26.69
C SER A 243 5.41 -1.90 -26.84
N ARG A 244 5.55 -1.18 -25.71
CA ARG A 244 6.05 0.20 -25.62
C ARG A 244 7.54 0.27 -25.25
N GLY A 245 8.24 -0.86 -25.34
CA GLY A 245 9.68 -0.94 -25.13
C GLY A 245 10.11 -0.98 -23.66
N LEU A 246 9.17 -1.08 -22.71
CA LEU A 246 9.51 -1.18 -21.29
C LEU A 246 9.94 -2.61 -20.93
N THR A 247 11.09 -2.71 -20.26
CA THR A 247 11.59 -3.98 -19.71
C THR A 247 11.34 -4.02 -18.21
N ILE A 248 10.22 -4.62 -17.82
CA ILE A 248 9.86 -4.85 -16.41
C ILE A 248 10.42 -6.20 -15.97
N SER A 249 11.28 -6.19 -14.96
CA SER A 249 12.01 -7.38 -14.50
C SER A 249 11.30 -8.12 -13.37
N ARG A 250 10.49 -7.40 -12.58
CA ARG A 250 9.77 -7.92 -11.42
C ARG A 250 8.30 -7.53 -11.51
N TYR A 251 7.43 -8.49 -11.21
CA TYR A 251 5.99 -8.31 -11.14
C TYR A 251 5.49 -8.77 -9.78
N GLU A 252 4.83 -7.89 -9.06
CA GLU A 252 4.19 -8.19 -7.78
C GLU A 252 2.71 -8.45 -8.03
N ILE A 253 2.22 -9.61 -7.60
CA ILE A 253 0.85 -10.04 -7.87
C ILE A 253 0.00 -9.74 -6.64
N GLY A 254 -0.63 -8.57 -6.67
CA GLY A 254 -1.35 -8.01 -5.52
C GLY A 254 -0.48 -7.10 -4.66
N ASN A 255 -1.14 -6.28 -3.86
CA ASN A 255 -0.53 -5.43 -2.85
C ASN A 255 -1.12 -5.82 -1.49
N GLU A 256 -0.28 -6.28 -0.56
CA GLU A 256 -0.66 -6.62 0.82
C GLU A 256 -1.85 -7.57 0.92
N ILE A 257 -1.60 -8.78 0.43
CA ILE A 257 -2.61 -9.78 0.09
C ILE A 257 -2.91 -10.77 1.22
N ASP A 258 -2.52 -10.43 2.45
CA ASP A 258 -2.54 -11.30 3.64
C ASP A 258 -3.89 -12.00 3.85
N PHE A 259 -4.98 -11.37 3.41
CA PHE A 259 -6.34 -11.85 3.59
C PHE A 259 -7.18 -11.86 2.31
N GLY A 260 -6.56 -12.14 1.16
CA GLY A 260 -7.23 -12.38 -0.11
C GLY A 260 -7.05 -11.24 -1.13
N VAL A 261 -7.58 -11.45 -2.34
CA VAL A 261 -7.45 -10.51 -3.47
C VAL A 261 -8.72 -10.47 -4.32
N ALA A 262 -8.90 -9.39 -5.09
CA ALA A 262 -9.93 -9.25 -6.14
C ALA A 262 -11.34 -9.65 -5.66
N GLY A 263 -11.70 -9.24 -4.44
CA GLY A 263 -12.99 -9.52 -3.82
C GLY A 263 -13.08 -10.83 -3.06
N PHE A 264 -12.21 -11.81 -3.33
CA PHE A 264 -12.13 -13.06 -2.56
C PHE A 264 -11.29 -12.86 -1.30
N SER A 265 -11.68 -11.85 -0.52
CA SER A 265 -11.02 -11.41 0.70
C SER A 265 -11.99 -11.30 1.86
N ILE A 266 -11.43 -11.17 3.07
CA ILE A 266 -12.24 -10.94 4.28
C ILE A 266 -12.88 -9.54 4.34
N SER A 267 -12.39 -8.61 3.53
CA SER A 267 -12.90 -7.23 3.43
C SER A 267 -14.06 -7.10 2.44
N ASP A 268 -14.39 -8.16 1.70
CA ASP A 268 -15.43 -8.16 0.69
C ASP A 268 -16.28 -9.45 0.74
N ARG A 269 -16.05 -10.41 -0.16
CA ARG A 269 -16.98 -11.53 -0.39
C ARG A 269 -16.89 -12.66 0.64
N ILE A 270 -15.90 -12.65 1.53
CA ILE A 270 -15.69 -13.70 2.53
C ILE A 270 -15.97 -13.16 3.94
N PRO A 271 -17.18 -13.34 4.50
CA PRO A 271 -17.48 -12.86 5.83
C PRO A 271 -16.59 -13.54 6.90
N SER A 272 -15.99 -12.72 7.77
CA SER A 272 -15.12 -13.16 8.87
C SER A 272 -15.68 -12.81 10.26
N THR A 273 -16.97 -12.46 10.35
CA THR A 273 -17.61 -12.03 11.61
C THR A 273 -17.41 -13.06 12.72
N GLY A 274 -16.73 -12.64 13.79
CA GLY A 274 -16.48 -13.49 14.97
C GLY A 274 -15.27 -14.43 14.85
N ILE A 275 -14.50 -14.32 13.76
CA ILE A 275 -13.24 -15.05 13.55
C ILE A 275 -12.08 -14.12 13.89
N ASP A 276 -11.09 -14.62 14.63
CA ASP A 276 -9.84 -13.91 14.87
C ASP A 276 -8.88 -14.27 13.73
N VAL A 277 -8.95 -13.55 12.61
CA VAL A 277 -8.20 -13.90 11.39
C VAL A 277 -6.67 -13.90 11.58
N VAL A 278 -6.15 -13.22 12.61
CA VAL A 278 -4.72 -13.20 12.93
C VAL A 278 -4.28 -14.50 13.61
N HIS A 279 -5.15 -15.13 14.41
CA HIS A 279 -4.84 -16.32 15.19
C HIS A 279 -5.50 -17.61 14.67
N ASP A 280 -6.65 -17.50 14.00
CA ASP A 280 -7.41 -18.60 13.39
C ASP A 280 -6.87 -18.94 11.98
N VAL A 281 -5.56 -19.10 11.88
CA VAL A 281 -4.82 -19.30 10.60
C VAL A 281 -5.36 -20.48 9.78
N ALA A 282 -5.81 -21.55 10.44
CA ALA A 282 -6.40 -22.69 9.75
C ALA A 282 -7.69 -22.29 9.01
N TRP A 283 -8.52 -21.44 9.63
CA TRP A 283 -9.73 -20.92 9.00
C TRP A 283 -9.38 -20.03 7.81
N VAL A 284 -8.40 -19.11 7.96
CA VAL A 284 -7.97 -18.23 6.87
C VAL A 284 -7.43 -19.05 5.70
N ARG A 285 -6.59 -20.05 5.97
CA ARG A 285 -6.08 -20.98 4.96
C ARG A 285 -7.19 -21.62 4.15
N ASP A 286 -8.16 -22.21 4.82
CA ASP A 286 -9.18 -23.05 4.18
C ASP A 286 -10.30 -22.23 3.52
N ASN A 287 -10.57 -21.01 4.01
CA ASN A 287 -11.64 -20.16 3.47
C ASN A 287 -11.15 -19.07 2.52
N VAL A 288 -9.92 -18.56 2.69
CA VAL A 288 -9.37 -17.43 1.92
C VAL A 288 -8.22 -17.91 1.04
N TRP A 289 -7.10 -18.34 1.61
CA TRP A 289 -5.86 -18.58 0.87
C TRP A 289 -5.95 -19.68 -0.20
N ARG A 290 -6.79 -20.69 0.00
CA ARG A 290 -7.06 -21.70 -1.05
C ARG A 290 -7.69 -21.08 -2.30
N LYS A 291 -8.58 -20.10 -2.15
CA LYS A 291 -9.22 -19.37 -3.26
C LYS A 291 -8.22 -18.39 -3.87
N GLU A 292 -7.53 -17.65 -3.00
CA GLU A 292 -6.50 -16.71 -3.39
C GLU A 292 -5.40 -17.37 -4.24
N ALA A 293 -4.93 -18.57 -3.88
CA ALA A 293 -3.94 -19.31 -4.66
C ALA A 293 -4.40 -19.64 -6.09
N VAL A 294 -5.71 -19.83 -6.33
CA VAL A 294 -6.25 -20.01 -7.69
C VAL A 294 -6.10 -18.72 -8.49
N LEU A 295 -6.48 -17.60 -7.89
CA LEU A 295 -6.41 -16.26 -8.48
C LEU A 295 -4.97 -15.83 -8.77
N LEU A 296 -4.06 -15.99 -7.79
CA LEU A 296 -2.64 -15.67 -7.92
C LEU A 296 -1.98 -16.49 -9.05
N LYS A 297 -2.25 -17.79 -9.13
CA LYS A 297 -1.73 -18.63 -10.22
C LYS A 297 -2.19 -18.14 -11.59
N ALA A 298 -3.45 -17.71 -11.71
CA ALA A 298 -4.00 -17.22 -12.97
C ALA A 298 -3.35 -15.89 -13.39
N ALA A 299 -3.26 -14.94 -12.45
CA ALA A 299 -2.55 -13.68 -12.65
C ALA A 299 -1.08 -13.91 -13.05
N ILE A 300 -0.38 -14.86 -12.42
CA ILE A 300 1.01 -15.21 -12.76
C ILE A 300 1.10 -15.81 -14.16
N ARG A 301 0.19 -16.71 -14.56
CA ARG A 301 0.15 -17.26 -15.93
C ARG A 301 0.04 -16.15 -16.97
N GLY A 302 -0.80 -15.15 -16.71
CA GLY A 302 -0.97 -14.00 -17.61
C GLY A 302 0.33 -13.21 -17.80
N VAL A 303 1.04 -12.88 -16.72
CA VAL A 303 2.37 -12.23 -16.79
C VAL A 303 3.37 -13.12 -17.54
N LYS A 304 3.47 -14.40 -17.17
CA LYS A 304 4.45 -15.34 -17.71
C LYS A 304 4.22 -15.67 -19.20
N ALA A 305 2.99 -15.52 -19.70
CA ALA A 305 2.68 -15.65 -21.12
C ALA A 305 3.34 -14.56 -21.99
N VAL A 306 3.68 -13.41 -21.40
CA VAL A 306 4.34 -12.28 -22.07
C VAL A 306 5.81 -12.18 -21.71
N ASN A 307 6.14 -12.37 -20.43
CA ASN A 307 7.50 -12.36 -19.92
C ASN A 307 7.78 -13.64 -19.12
N PRO A 308 8.20 -14.73 -19.78
CA PRO A 308 8.48 -16.02 -19.13
C PRO A 308 9.56 -15.93 -18.04
N THR A 309 10.49 -14.98 -18.18
CA THR A 309 11.62 -14.74 -17.27
C THR A 309 11.29 -13.78 -16.12
N ALA A 310 10.08 -13.21 -16.08
CA ALA A 310 9.65 -12.28 -15.04
C ALA A 310 9.87 -12.86 -13.63
N ARG A 311 10.45 -12.09 -12.71
CA ARG A 311 10.43 -12.49 -11.29
C ARG A 311 9.07 -12.16 -10.69
N ILE A 312 8.50 -13.11 -9.96
CA ILE A 312 7.18 -12.99 -9.34
C ILE A 312 7.35 -12.77 -7.84
N LEU A 313 6.76 -11.69 -7.34
CA LEU A 313 6.73 -11.33 -5.93
C LEU A 313 5.30 -11.40 -5.38
N LEU A 314 5.14 -11.88 -4.14
CA LEU A 314 3.90 -11.75 -3.36
C LEU A 314 4.13 -10.80 -2.19
N HIS A 315 3.29 -9.79 -2.01
CA HIS A 315 3.48 -8.70 -1.06
C HIS A 315 2.54 -8.81 0.15
N LEU A 316 3.10 -8.81 1.37
CA LEU A 316 2.36 -8.82 2.64
C LEU A 316 2.41 -7.46 3.35
N ALA A 317 1.33 -7.11 4.05
CA ALA A 317 1.04 -5.81 4.67
C ALA A 317 1.95 -5.38 5.80
N GLY A 318 2.70 -6.31 6.39
CA GLY A 318 3.44 -5.98 7.58
C GLY A 318 4.43 -7.05 8.01
N ILE A 319 5.17 -6.66 9.04
CA ILE A 319 6.13 -7.47 9.78
C ILE A 319 5.66 -7.42 11.24
N GLU A 320 4.45 -7.91 11.46
CA GLU A 320 3.73 -7.80 12.73
C GLU A 320 3.41 -9.17 13.30
N TRP A 321 3.29 -10.20 12.45
CA TRP A 321 2.85 -11.53 12.85
C TRP A 321 3.67 -12.60 12.15
N PRO A 322 4.89 -12.89 12.64
CA PRO A 322 5.79 -13.85 12.00
C PRO A 322 5.17 -15.24 11.79
N TRP A 323 4.22 -15.63 12.64
CA TRP A 323 3.48 -16.89 12.50
C TRP A 323 2.48 -16.86 11.34
N LEU A 324 1.77 -15.74 11.15
CA LEU A 324 0.78 -15.57 10.07
C LEU A 324 1.51 -15.50 8.73
N GLU A 325 2.56 -14.71 8.64
CA GLU A 325 3.41 -14.58 7.46
C GLU A 325 4.03 -15.93 7.08
N ARG A 326 4.59 -16.66 8.06
CA ARG A 326 5.07 -18.03 7.84
C ARG A 326 3.96 -18.92 7.28
N ALA A 327 2.76 -18.84 7.85
CA ALA A 327 1.65 -19.68 7.43
C ALA A 327 1.14 -19.34 6.03
N PHE A 328 1.08 -18.04 5.68
CA PHE A 328 0.74 -17.57 4.34
C PHE A 328 1.75 -18.12 3.32
N ILE A 329 3.05 -17.84 3.52
CA ILE A 329 4.11 -18.24 2.59
C ILE A 329 4.14 -19.77 2.45
N SER A 330 4.05 -20.49 3.57
CA SER A 330 4.01 -21.96 3.58
C SER A 330 2.80 -22.49 2.83
N THR A 331 1.62 -21.87 2.99
CA THR A 331 0.41 -22.24 2.25
C THR A 331 0.59 -22.01 0.75
N MET A 332 1.12 -20.87 0.32
CA MET A 332 1.35 -20.59 -1.10
C MET A 332 2.35 -21.57 -1.72
N VAL A 333 3.39 -21.97 -0.97
CA VAL A 333 4.34 -23.02 -1.39
C VAL A 333 3.64 -24.38 -1.49
N GLN A 334 2.89 -24.79 -0.48
CA GLN A 334 2.16 -26.08 -0.46
C GLN A 334 1.12 -26.17 -1.58
N LEU A 335 0.44 -25.06 -1.86
CA LEU A 335 -0.50 -24.95 -2.97
C LEU A 335 0.21 -24.77 -4.32
N SER A 336 1.53 -24.79 -4.39
CA SER A 336 2.32 -24.68 -5.63
C SER A 336 2.04 -23.40 -6.41
N VAL A 337 1.89 -22.26 -5.72
CA VAL A 337 1.88 -20.94 -6.37
C VAL A 337 3.31 -20.63 -6.88
N PRO A 338 3.50 -20.30 -8.17
CA PRO A 338 4.85 -20.15 -8.75
C PRO A 338 5.41 -18.74 -8.55
N PHE A 339 5.82 -18.42 -7.30
CA PHE A 339 6.45 -17.14 -6.95
C PHE A 339 7.91 -17.29 -6.51
N ASP A 340 8.72 -16.26 -6.76
CA ASP A 340 10.17 -16.24 -6.52
C ASP A 340 10.54 -15.51 -5.22
N GLU A 341 9.81 -14.44 -4.89
CA GLU A 341 10.14 -13.50 -3.83
C GLU A 341 8.93 -13.19 -2.95
N VAL A 342 9.18 -12.83 -1.69
CA VAL A 342 8.16 -12.25 -0.80
C VAL A 342 8.52 -10.80 -0.50
N GLY A 343 7.51 -9.93 -0.49
CA GLY A 343 7.59 -8.53 -0.12
C GLY A 343 6.96 -8.30 1.25
N PHE A 344 7.49 -7.35 2.01
CA PHE A 344 6.90 -6.88 3.25
C PHE A 344 6.88 -5.35 3.31
N SER A 345 5.76 -4.77 3.74
CA SER A 345 5.70 -3.40 4.23
C SER A 345 6.29 -3.29 5.64
N TYR A 346 6.99 -2.19 5.94
CA TYR A 346 7.56 -1.91 7.26
C TYR A 346 7.58 -0.41 7.57
N ALA A 347 6.68 0.00 8.46
CA ALA A 347 6.55 1.38 8.95
C ALA A 347 6.36 1.38 10.47
N PRO A 348 7.45 1.29 11.27
CA PRO A 348 7.35 1.10 12.73
C PRO A 348 6.77 2.29 13.50
N TRP A 349 6.46 3.39 12.81
CA TRP A 349 5.82 4.59 13.34
C TRP A 349 4.29 4.55 13.21
N LEU A 350 3.73 3.54 12.53
CA LEU A 350 2.30 3.28 12.42
C LEU A 350 1.95 2.02 13.20
N ASP A 351 0.91 2.08 14.03
CA ASP A 351 0.39 0.91 14.74
C ASP A 351 -1.14 0.93 14.73
N PHE A 352 -1.72 0.18 13.79
CA PHE A 352 -3.16 -0.04 13.71
C PHE A 352 -3.64 -1.13 14.68
N HIS A 353 -2.71 -1.80 15.38
CA HIS A 353 -2.90 -2.99 16.19
C HIS A 353 -2.35 -2.81 17.60
N GLN A 354 -2.63 -1.67 18.24
CA GLN A 354 -2.13 -1.32 19.58
C GLN A 354 -2.48 -2.33 20.69
N ASP A 355 -3.48 -3.18 20.47
CA ASP A 355 -3.88 -4.24 21.38
C ASP A 355 -2.98 -5.50 21.27
N ILE A 356 -2.12 -5.58 20.26
CA ILE A 356 -1.21 -6.69 20.00
C ILE A 356 0.22 -6.25 20.33
N PRO A 357 0.96 -6.97 21.18
CA PRO A 357 2.36 -6.67 21.42
C PRO A 357 3.20 -6.83 20.14
N HIS A 358 4.09 -5.88 19.88
CA HIS A 358 5.07 -5.91 18.77
C HIS A 358 6.52 -5.98 19.31
N PRO A 359 7.00 -7.15 19.75
CA PRO A 359 8.39 -7.35 20.14
C PRO A 359 9.39 -6.97 19.04
N ALA A 360 10.54 -6.41 19.43
CA ALA A 360 11.58 -5.95 18.50
C ALA A 360 12.15 -7.05 17.58
N ASP A 361 12.02 -8.32 17.96
CA ASP A 361 12.51 -9.47 17.21
C ASP A 361 11.54 -9.96 16.13
N TYR A 362 10.30 -9.43 16.05
CA TYR A 362 9.34 -9.82 15.02
C TYR A 362 9.87 -9.59 13.61
N PHE A 363 10.63 -8.51 13.40
CA PHE A 363 11.33 -8.32 12.13
C PHE A 363 12.26 -9.48 11.79
N GLU A 364 13.14 -9.89 12.70
CA GLU A 364 14.05 -11.00 12.44
C GLU A 364 13.31 -12.33 12.27
N GLN A 365 12.25 -12.56 13.04
CA GLN A 365 11.42 -13.76 12.92
C GLN A 365 10.70 -13.85 11.57
N SER A 366 10.17 -12.74 11.07
CA SER A 366 9.50 -12.60 9.78
C SER A 366 10.47 -12.87 8.62
N MET A 367 11.65 -12.23 8.67
CA MET A 367 12.71 -12.49 7.70
C MET A 367 13.16 -13.95 7.74
N LYS A 368 13.27 -14.54 8.94
CA LYS A 368 13.62 -15.95 9.09
C LYS A 368 12.53 -16.88 8.55
N ALA A 369 11.25 -16.54 8.72
CA ALA A 369 10.13 -17.34 8.19
C ALA A 369 10.19 -17.46 6.66
N ALA A 370 10.42 -16.36 5.96
CA ALA A 370 10.60 -16.36 4.51
C ALA A 370 11.84 -17.18 4.08
N GLN A 371 12.97 -17.01 4.79
CA GLN A 371 14.22 -17.73 4.50
C GLN A 371 14.10 -19.24 4.70
N ASP A 372 13.46 -19.68 5.80
CA ASP A 372 13.24 -21.10 6.09
C ASP A 372 12.38 -21.79 4.99
N LEU A 373 11.61 -20.99 4.25
CA LEU A 373 10.78 -21.42 3.11
C LEU A 373 11.47 -21.21 1.76
N GLY A 374 12.76 -20.85 1.76
CA GLY A 374 13.61 -20.70 0.57
C GLY A 374 13.31 -19.47 -0.27
N LYS A 375 12.66 -18.44 0.29
CA LYS A 375 12.27 -17.22 -0.44
C LYS A 375 13.29 -16.11 -0.25
N GLN A 376 13.57 -15.39 -1.35
CA GLN A 376 14.24 -14.09 -1.28
C GLN A 376 13.24 -13.03 -0.84
N ILE A 377 13.75 -11.99 -0.20
CA ILE A 377 12.95 -10.98 0.48
C ILE A 377 13.17 -9.64 -0.20
N ASN A 378 12.09 -8.88 -0.33
CA ASN A 378 12.08 -7.46 -0.63
C ASN A 378 11.36 -6.75 0.51
N ILE A 379 11.89 -5.61 0.95
CA ILE A 379 11.09 -4.70 1.78
C ILE A 379 10.44 -3.73 0.80
N THR A 380 9.18 -3.98 0.48
CA THR A 380 8.45 -3.37 -0.64
C THR A 380 7.92 -1.99 -0.31
N GLU A 381 7.72 -1.68 0.97
CA GLU A 381 7.32 -0.36 1.43
C GLU A 381 8.01 -0.03 2.75
N ILE A 382 8.86 1.00 2.75
CA ILE A 382 9.30 1.66 3.98
C ILE A 382 8.99 3.14 3.92
N SER A 383 8.75 3.74 5.07
CA SER A 383 8.66 5.19 5.20
C SER A 383 8.95 5.59 6.64
N PHE A 384 9.35 6.85 6.83
CA PHE A 384 9.48 7.43 8.16
C PHE A 384 9.19 8.93 8.10
N PRO A 385 8.43 9.49 9.04
CA PRO A 385 8.00 10.88 8.96
C PRO A 385 9.06 11.85 9.46
N SER A 386 9.22 12.96 8.75
CA SER A 386 10.10 14.09 9.11
C SER A 386 9.39 15.14 9.99
N SER A 387 8.13 14.93 10.32
CA SER A 387 7.31 15.77 11.21
C SER A 387 6.11 14.96 11.69
N GLU A 388 5.42 15.39 12.75
CA GLU A 388 4.26 14.67 13.28
C GLU A 388 3.17 14.42 12.20
N PRO A 389 2.83 13.15 11.89
CA PRO A 389 1.73 12.82 11.00
C PRO A 389 0.37 13.11 11.62
N ALA A 390 -0.58 13.62 10.81
CA ALA A 390 -1.92 13.93 11.25
C ALA A 390 -2.93 12.86 10.79
N GLY A 391 -3.85 12.48 11.68
CA GLY A 391 -4.99 11.61 11.32
C GLY A 391 -4.66 10.12 11.17
N LEU A 392 -3.49 9.69 11.64
CA LEU A 392 -3.05 8.28 11.66
C LEU A 392 -2.74 7.83 13.10
N PRO A 393 -2.79 6.52 13.40
CA PRO A 393 -2.40 5.99 14.69
C PRO A 393 -0.87 5.91 14.79
N VAL A 394 -0.28 7.09 15.04
CA VAL A 394 1.17 7.26 15.13
C VAL A 394 1.68 6.77 16.47
N VAL A 395 2.79 6.02 16.45
CA VAL A 395 3.52 5.59 17.65
C VAL A 395 4.96 6.10 17.61
N PRO A 396 5.52 6.58 18.74
CA PRO A 396 6.92 7.01 18.77
C PRO A 396 7.87 5.84 18.50
N VAL A 397 8.87 6.08 17.65
CA VAL A 397 9.96 5.13 17.43
C VAL A 397 11.15 5.55 18.27
N HIS A 398 11.47 4.76 19.31
CA HIS A 398 12.52 5.10 20.26
C HIS A 398 13.87 5.36 19.58
N GLY A 399 14.46 6.52 19.84
CA GLY A 399 15.74 6.95 19.27
C GLY A 399 15.62 7.76 17.97
N TYR A 400 14.43 7.85 17.37
CA TYR A 400 14.23 8.55 16.10
C TYR A 400 13.08 9.56 16.21
N PRO A 401 13.35 10.85 16.49
CA PRO A 401 12.30 11.86 16.57
C PRO A 401 11.74 12.18 15.16
N PHE A 402 10.45 12.51 15.06
CA PHE A 402 9.83 12.93 13.80
C PHE A 402 10.30 14.33 13.39
N THR A 403 11.49 14.36 12.80
CA THR A 403 12.22 15.54 12.32
C THR A 403 12.96 15.14 11.04
N PRO A 404 13.39 16.08 10.18
CA PRO A 404 14.19 15.74 8.99
C PRO A 404 15.48 14.97 9.32
N VAL A 405 16.10 15.26 10.48
CA VAL A 405 17.29 14.54 10.96
C VAL A 405 16.93 13.13 11.41
N GLY A 406 15.89 12.96 12.25
CA GLY A 406 15.47 11.63 12.71
C GLY A 406 14.95 10.74 11.59
N GLN A 407 14.32 11.31 10.55
CA GLN A 407 14.00 10.61 9.31
C GLN A 407 15.26 10.05 8.63
N ALA A 408 16.31 10.88 8.49
CA ALA A 408 17.56 10.45 7.87
C ALA A 408 18.26 9.38 8.70
N GLU A 409 18.36 9.57 10.01
CA GLU A 409 18.96 8.61 10.94
C GLU A 409 18.26 7.25 10.87
N TRP A 410 16.91 7.24 10.87
CA TRP A 410 16.14 6.00 10.76
C TRP A 410 16.36 5.30 9.43
N VAL A 411 16.29 6.03 8.31
CA VAL A 411 16.48 5.45 6.96
C VAL A 411 17.87 4.81 6.86
N ARG A 412 18.91 5.55 7.26
CA ARG A 412 20.29 5.08 7.25
C ARG A 412 20.48 3.81 8.10
N ASP A 413 19.99 3.83 9.34
CA ASP A 413 20.20 2.74 10.27
C ASP A 413 19.35 1.51 9.91
N PHE A 414 18.17 1.72 9.30
CA PHE A 414 17.38 0.64 8.70
C PHE A 414 18.09 0.00 7.50
N LEU A 415 18.62 0.79 6.56
CA LEU A 415 19.38 0.29 5.42
C LEU A 415 20.63 -0.50 5.86
N ARG A 416 21.33 -0.03 6.90
CA ARG A 416 22.44 -0.78 7.52
C ARG A 416 21.98 -2.09 8.15
N ARG A 417 20.86 -2.07 8.88
CA ARG A 417 20.27 -3.27 9.49
C ARG A 417 19.98 -4.32 8.41
N VAL A 418 19.24 -3.96 7.37
CA VAL A 418 18.85 -4.94 6.32
C VAL A 418 20.02 -5.42 5.48
N ALA A 419 21.09 -4.63 5.35
CA ALA A 419 22.32 -5.05 4.68
C ALA A 419 23.03 -6.23 5.37
N THR A 420 22.74 -6.49 6.65
CA THR A 420 23.26 -7.65 7.38
C THR A 420 22.57 -8.96 6.98
N ASN A 421 21.38 -8.90 6.39
CA ASN A 421 20.59 -10.05 5.98
C ASN A 421 20.63 -10.23 4.46
N ARG A 422 21.41 -11.22 3.99
CA ARG A 422 21.61 -11.49 2.55
C ARG A 422 20.35 -11.97 1.81
N ALA A 423 19.31 -12.40 2.52
CA ALA A 423 18.05 -12.75 1.89
C ALA A 423 17.26 -11.52 1.46
N ILE A 424 17.53 -10.35 2.06
CA ILE A 424 16.92 -9.07 1.66
C ILE A 424 17.68 -8.53 0.45
N THR A 425 16.98 -8.50 -0.70
CA THR A 425 17.60 -8.20 -1.99
C THR A 425 17.36 -6.77 -2.47
N THR A 426 16.22 -6.19 -2.09
CA THR A 426 15.78 -4.83 -2.46
C THR A 426 15.01 -4.19 -1.30
N VAL A 427 15.13 -2.87 -1.15
CA VAL A 427 14.30 -2.04 -0.28
C VAL A 427 13.68 -0.92 -1.12
N PHE A 428 12.38 -0.67 -0.95
CA PHE A 428 11.66 0.40 -1.66
C PHE A 428 11.15 1.45 -0.67
N TYR A 429 11.60 2.69 -0.82
CA TYR A 429 11.02 3.81 -0.09
C TYR A 429 9.67 4.19 -0.69
N PHE A 430 8.62 4.23 0.14
CA PHE A 430 7.26 4.51 -0.29
C PHE A 430 7.01 6.01 -0.29
N TYR A 431 6.60 6.53 -1.46
CA TYR A 431 6.15 7.91 -1.69
C TYR A 431 7.15 8.99 -1.27
N PRO A 432 8.37 8.98 -1.83
CA PRO A 432 9.29 10.07 -1.60
C PRO A 432 8.73 11.42 -2.11
N ASP A 433 7.87 11.43 -3.13
CA ASP A 433 7.33 12.60 -3.83
C ASP A 433 5.98 13.11 -3.29
N ASN A 434 5.31 12.41 -2.37
CA ASN A 434 3.93 12.73 -1.99
C ASN A 434 3.80 13.56 -0.71
N PHE A 435 4.34 14.79 -0.67
CA PHE A 435 4.27 15.66 0.51
C PHE A 435 2.91 16.37 0.71
N LEU A 436 1.98 16.28 -0.23
CA LEU A 436 0.69 16.98 -0.17
C LEU A 436 -0.36 16.27 0.67
N VAL A 437 -0.25 14.94 0.83
CA VAL A 437 -1.18 14.15 1.62
C VAL A 437 -0.95 14.39 3.12
N SER A 438 -2.01 14.74 3.86
CA SER A 438 -1.87 15.15 5.28
C SER A 438 -1.33 14.06 6.21
N GLY A 439 -1.70 12.80 5.95
CA GLY A 439 -1.28 11.65 6.76
C GLY A 439 0.17 11.24 6.47
N ILE A 440 0.42 10.76 5.25
CA ILE A 440 1.72 10.19 4.87
C ILE A 440 2.73 11.22 4.36
N GLY A 441 2.30 12.43 3.99
CA GLY A 441 3.17 13.44 3.39
C GLY A 441 4.34 13.92 4.26
N PRO A 442 4.24 13.92 5.60
CA PRO A 442 5.41 14.06 6.46
C PRO A 442 6.55 13.05 6.19
N ALA A 443 6.25 11.87 5.65
CA ALA A 443 7.24 10.87 5.27
C ALA A 443 7.82 11.05 3.86
N ALA A 444 7.36 12.03 3.08
CA ALA A 444 8.00 12.36 1.80
C ALA A 444 9.47 12.76 2.01
N LEU A 445 10.29 12.55 0.97
CA LEU A 445 11.72 12.86 0.93
C LEU A 445 12.03 14.20 0.26
N PHE A 446 10.99 14.93 -0.17
CA PHE A 446 11.09 16.29 -0.67
C PHE A 446 10.32 17.24 0.24
N GLU A 447 10.85 18.45 0.37
CA GLU A 447 10.10 19.61 0.86
C GLU A 447 9.09 20.08 -0.19
N ARG A 448 8.13 20.92 0.22
CA ARG A 448 7.08 21.44 -0.69
C ARG A 448 7.61 22.25 -1.87
N ASP A 449 8.79 22.87 -1.71
CA ASP A 449 9.48 23.59 -2.77
C ASP A 449 10.31 22.68 -3.69
N GLY A 450 10.35 21.38 -3.40
CA GLY A 450 11.06 20.37 -4.19
C GLY A 450 12.50 20.17 -3.75
N THR A 451 12.94 20.83 -2.67
CA THR A 451 14.24 20.60 -2.08
C THR A 451 14.31 19.19 -1.47
N PRO A 452 15.34 18.38 -1.78
CA PRO A 452 15.56 17.10 -1.12
C PRO A 452 15.74 17.24 0.39
N LYS A 453 15.07 16.41 1.17
CA LYS A 453 15.33 16.26 2.60
C LYS A 453 16.61 15.44 2.84
N PRO A 454 17.27 15.56 4.02
CA PRO A 454 18.49 14.81 4.32
C PRO A 454 18.35 13.29 4.12
N ALA A 455 17.18 12.73 4.44
CA ALA A 455 16.91 11.30 4.29
C ALA A 455 16.98 10.79 2.83
N LEU A 456 16.78 11.65 1.83
CA LEU A 456 16.96 11.29 0.42
C LEU A 456 18.41 10.90 0.13
N LEU A 457 19.36 11.61 0.76
CA LEU A 457 20.80 11.36 0.57
C LEU A 457 21.22 10.01 1.15
N GLU A 458 20.50 9.51 2.16
CA GLU A 458 20.77 8.20 2.78
C GLU A 458 20.34 7.01 1.90
N LEU A 459 19.54 7.25 0.84
CA LEU A 459 19.24 6.23 -0.17
C LEU A 459 20.44 5.97 -1.09
N GLY A 460 21.37 6.93 -1.18
CA GLY A 460 22.65 6.81 -1.85
C GLY A 460 23.69 6.17 -0.92
N ARG A 461 24.38 5.14 -1.43
CA ARG A 461 25.29 4.28 -0.66
C ARG A 461 26.42 5.02 0.05
#